data_AF-A0A9E7KA34-F1
#
_entry.id   AF-A0A9E7KA34-F1
#
_cell.length_a   1.000
_cell.length_b   1.000
_cell.length_c   1.000
_cell.angle_alpha   90.00
_cell.angle_beta   90.00
_cell.angle_gamma   90.00
#
_symmetry.space_group_name_H-M   'P 1'
#
loop_
_entity.id
_entity.type
_entity.pdbx_description
1 polymer ?
#
loop_
_entity_poly.entity_id
_entity_poly.type
_entity_poly.pdbx_seq_one_letter_code
_entity_poly.pdbx_strand_id
1 'polypeptide(L)'
;MNRRVAAAALRQLGPRLFSTAAISRSAAGGPWEPTLGVSPLALSRFLSTAASIGGEGADERAGAIASASTKREEKALASYWGVAPPRLFNEDGTEWRWTCFKRRHVDEQPWDTYSSNISIDLHKHHVPTTRSASRPTSSFRQGEKALRYGCRAMMLETVAAVPGMVSGLLLHLRSLRRFEHSGGWIKALLEEAENERMHLMTFMEVSQPRWYERALVFAVQGVFFNAYFAAYLLSPKLAHRMVGYLEEEAIHSYTEYLKDLEAGKIENVPAPAIAIDYWRLPADATLKDVVTVVRADEAHHRDVNHFASDIHYQGHALRELPAPKGYRQHLAIAKRSLAHRSRV
;
A
#
# COMPACT_ATOMS: atom_id res chain seq x y z
N MET A 1 -14.38 6.03 -74.27
CA MET A 1 -13.46 7.16 -74.54
C MET A 1 -12.69 7.43 -73.24
N ASN A 2 -11.41 7.05 -73.08
CA ASN A 2 -10.19 7.80 -73.48
C ASN A 2 -10.25 9.26 -73.00
N ARG A 3 -9.31 9.89 -72.26
CA ARG A 3 -7.83 9.76 -72.11
C ARG A 3 -7.40 10.74 -70.97
N ARG A 4 -6.44 10.38 -70.09
CA ARG A 4 -5.05 10.93 -69.94
C ARG A 4 -4.93 12.41 -69.47
N VAL A 5 -3.92 12.94 -68.75
CA VAL A 5 -2.64 12.57 -68.10
C VAL A 5 -2.04 13.88 -67.48
N ALA A 6 -1.37 13.79 -66.31
CA ALA A 6 -0.25 14.62 -65.74
C ALA A 6 -0.37 16.18 -65.63
N ALA A 7 0.39 16.95 -64.84
CA ALA A 7 1.62 16.83 -64.04
C ALA A 7 1.62 17.92 -62.92
N ALA A 8 2.07 17.64 -61.68
CA ALA A 8 3.34 18.03 -61.04
C ALA A 8 3.50 19.48 -60.49
N ALA A 9 3.73 19.64 -59.17
CA ALA A 9 4.88 20.36 -58.57
C ALA A 9 4.81 20.53 -57.01
N LEU A 10 5.69 19.80 -56.31
CA LEU A 10 6.54 20.14 -55.15
C LEU A 10 6.20 21.27 -54.14
N ARG A 11 6.18 20.91 -52.84
CA ARG A 11 7.18 21.31 -51.79
C ARG A 11 6.84 20.64 -50.44
N GLN A 12 7.65 19.66 -50.02
CA GLN A 12 8.67 19.72 -48.95
C GLN A 12 8.13 19.68 -47.50
N LEU A 13 8.40 18.56 -46.80
CA LEU A 13 8.89 18.48 -45.41
C LEU A 13 9.31 17.02 -45.14
N GLY A 14 10.61 16.78 -45.01
CA GLY A 14 11.20 15.46 -44.72
C GLY A 14 11.40 15.20 -43.22
N PRO A 15 11.58 13.93 -42.80
CA PRO A 15 11.79 13.56 -41.40
C PRO A 15 13.27 13.70 -41.00
N ARG A 16 13.51 14.27 -39.82
CA ARG A 16 14.84 14.35 -39.18
C ARG A 16 15.18 13.01 -38.52
N LEU A 17 16.11 12.28 -39.12
CA LEU A 17 16.86 11.20 -38.50
C LEU A 17 18.10 11.81 -37.84
N PHE A 18 18.30 11.60 -36.54
CA PHE A 18 19.58 11.86 -35.89
C PHE A 18 20.38 10.55 -35.83
N SER A 19 21.48 10.54 -36.59
CA SER A 19 22.55 9.56 -36.52
C SER A 19 23.83 10.32 -36.21
N THR A 20 24.61 9.87 -35.24
CA THR A 20 26.02 10.26 -35.07
C THR A 20 26.87 9.02 -34.84
N ALA A 21 27.55 8.65 -35.94
CA ALA A 21 28.92 8.14 -36.06
C ALA A 21 29.37 6.93 -35.20
N ALA A 22 29.56 5.81 -35.91
CA ALA A 22 30.52 4.77 -35.60
C ALA A 22 31.91 5.14 -36.16
N ILE A 23 32.97 4.80 -35.42
CA ILE A 23 34.35 4.76 -35.90
C ILE A 23 34.67 3.30 -36.27
N SER A 24 35.16 3.07 -37.48
CA SER A 24 35.64 1.78 -37.98
C SER A 24 37.17 1.79 -38.12
N ARG A 25 37.82 0.70 -37.72
CA ARG A 25 38.91 0.06 -38.49
C ARG A 25 38.88 -1.47 -38.29
N SER A 26 38.87 -2.17 -39.42
CA SER A 26 38.90 -3.63 -39.59
C SER A 26 40.27 -4.27 -39.39
N ALA A 27 40.29 -5.58 -39.07
CA ALA A 27 41.07 -6.58 -39.82
C ALA A 27 40.66 -8.04 -39.48
N ALA A 28 40.12 -8.72 -40.50
CA ALA A 28 40.36 -10.11 -40.93
C ALA A 28 40.11 -11.36 -40.04
N GLY A 29 39.26 -12.27 -40.55
CA GLY A 29 39.53 -13.72 -40.68
C GLY A 29 38.93 -14.67 -39.63
N GLY A 30 37.94 -15.51 -40.02
CA GLY A 30 37.36 -16.60 -39.19
C GLY A 30 38.23 -17.87 -39.11
N PRO A 31 37.71 -19.07 -38.76
CA PRO A 31 36.31 -19.44 -38.54
C PRO A 31 36.04 -20.33 -37.28
N TRP A 32 34.77 -20.74 -37.12
CA TRP A 32 34.09 -21.49 -36.05
C TRP A 32 34.77 -22.75 -35.44
N GLU A 33 34.59 -22.95 -34.12
CA GLU A 33 34.19 -24.19 -33.42
C GLU A 33 33.98 -23.92 -31.90
N PRO A 34 33.16 -24.71 -31.17
CA PRO A 34 32.63 -24.37 -29.85
C PRO A 34 33.45 -24.97 -28.70
N THR A 35 33.73 -24.19 -27.65
CA THR A 35 34.27 -24.75 -26.40
C THR A 35 33.49 -24.28 -25.18
N LEU A 36 33.02 -25.28 -24.44
CA LEU A 36 32.46 -25.20 -23.09
C LEU A 36 33.47 -24.54 -22.15
N GLY A 37 33.05 -23.49 -21.45
CA GLY A 37 33.87 -22.80 -20.46
C GLY A 37 33.01 -22.12 -19.41
N VAL A 38 32.74 -22.84 -18.33
CA VAL A 38 32.16 -22.29 -17.10
C VAL A 38 33.19 -21.37 -16.44
N SER A 39 32.80 -20.16 -16.04
CA SER A 39 33.48 -19.43 -14.97
C SER A 39 32.52 -18.48 -14.23
N PRO A 40 32.45 -18.56 -12.88
CA PRO A 40 31.57 -17.75 -12.06
C PRO A 40 32.31 -16.54 -11.46
N LEU A 41 31.69 -15.36 -11.51
CA LEU A 41 32.04 -14.19 -10.67
C LEU A 41 30.76 -13.35 -10.54
N ALA A 42 30.00 -13.49 -9.45
CA ALA A 42 30.23 -12.90 -8.13
C ALA A 42 29.21 -11.76 -7.91
N LEU A 43 27.98 -12.18 -7.61
CA LEU A 43 26.95 -11.34 -7.01
C LEU A 43 27.22 -11.30 -5.49
N SER A 44 27.95 -10.28 -5.02
CA SER A 44 28.16 -10.06 -3.58
C SER A 44 27.87 -8.62 -3.18
N ARG A 45 26.60 -8.35 -2.90
CA ARG A 45 26.20 -7.26 -1.98
C ARG A 45 25.04 -7.73 -1.11
N PHE A 46 25.37 -8.53 -0.11
CA PHE A 46 24.57 -8.68 1.10
C PHE A 46 25.52 -8.74 2.30
N LEU A 47 25.07 -8.13 3.41
CA LEU A 47 25.59 -8.17 4.79
C LEU A 47 26.51 -7.03 5.21
N SER A 48 25.99 -6.20 6.13
CA SER A 48 26.78 -5.58 7.19
C SER A 48 25.94 -5.49 8.46
N THR A 49 26.18 -6.46 9.35
CA THR A 49 25.94 -6.51 10.80
C THR A 49 26.91 -7.62 11.25
N ALA A 50 27.79 -7.54 12.25
CA ALA A 50 27.97 -6.71 13.43
C ALA A 50 29.47 -6.77 13.85
N ALA A 51 29.90 -5.92 14.79
CA ALA A 51 30.57 -6.33 16.05
C ALA A 51 31.33 -5.16 16.70
N SER A 52 30.92 -4.81 17.92
CA SER A 52 31.63 -3.95 18.87
C SER A 52 32.58 -4.77 19.75
N ILE A 53 33.80 -4.29 19.98
CA ILE A 53 34.63 -4.69 21.13
C ILE A 53 35.32 -3.44 21.71
N GLY A 54 34.97 -3.15 22.98
CA GLY A 54 35.84 -2.64 24.05
C GLY A 54 36.61 -1.32 23.87
N GLY A 55 36.14 -0.27 24.55
CA GLY A 55 36.93 0.94 24.85
C GLY A 55 36.10 2.02 25.54
N GLU A 56 35.92 1.91 26.85
CA GLU A 56 35.26 2.94 27.67
C GLU A 56 36.00 4.29 27.52
N GLY A 57 35.31 5.27 26.92
CA GLY A 57 35.85 6.59 26.59
C GLY A 57 35.64 7.04 25.13
N ALA A 58 35.21 6.14 24.23
CA ALA A 58 35.02 6.45 22.80
C ALA A 58 33.56 6.68 22.35
N ASP A 59 32.57 6.30 23.17
CA ASP A 59 31.16 6.20 22.74
C ASP A 59 30.45 7.55 22.55
N GLU A 60 30.72 8.57 23.38
CA GLU A 60 30.11 9.89 23.19
C GLU A 60 30.66 10.60 21.94
N ARG A 61 31.94 10.41 21.65
CA ARG A 61 32.60 11.02 20.48
C ARG A 61 32.23 10.28 19.21
N ALA A 62 32.11 8.96 19.24
CA ALA A 62 31.63 8.15 18.12
C ALA A 62 30.14 8.43 17.82
N GLY A 63 29.29 8.57 18.84
CA GLY A 63 27.88 8.96 18.69
C GLY A 63 27.70 10.38 18.15
N ALA A 64 28.53 11.33 18.60
CA ALA A 64 28.53 12.70 18.09
C ALA A 64 29.05 12.79 16.64
N ILE A 65 30.08 12.02 16.30
CA ILE A 65 30.65 11.97 14.94
C ILE A 65 29.68 11.27 13.98
N ALA A 66 29.00 10.18 14.40
CA ALA A 66 27.96 9.52 13.62
C ALA A 66 26.73 10.42 13.43
N SER A 67 26.24 11.08 14.48
CA SER A 67 25.15 12.07 14.40
C SER A 67 25.51 13.27 13.51
N ALA A 68 26.75 13.75 13.59
CA ALA A 68 27.25 14.84 12.75
C ALA A 68 27.48 14.40 11.29
N SER A 69 27.92 13.16 11.06
CA SER A 69 28.08 12.61 9.71
C SER A 69 26.72 12.38 9.05
N THR A 70 25.74 11.83 9.77
CA THR A 70 24.36 11.67 9.28
C THR A 70 23.72 13.03 8.98
N LYS A 71 23.87 14.03 9.87
CA LYS A 71 23.38 15.40 9.60
C LYS A 71 24.08 16.09 8.44
N ARG A 72 25.38 15.81 8.24
CA ARG A 72 26.17 16.37 7.14
C ARG A 72 25.84 15.68 5.81
N GLU A 73 25.60 14.38 5.82
CA GLU A 73 25.11 13.59 4.69
C GLU A 73 23.66 13.98 4.33
N GLU A 74 22.77 14.17 5.30
CA GLU A 74 21.41 14.70 5.09
C GLU A 74 21.45 16.10 4.46
N LYS A 75 22.31 17.00 4.96
CA LYS A 75 22.52 18.34 4.35
C LYS A 75 23.14 18.26 2.96
N ALA A 76 24.03 17.30 2.71
CA ALA A 76 24.66 17.11 1.40
C ALA A 76 23.72 16.46 0.37
N LEU A 77 22.86 15.52 0.80
CA LEU A 77 21.82 14.89 -0.03
C LEU A 77 20.68 15.87 -0.34
N ALA A 78 20.26 16.67 0.64
CA ALA A 78 19.33 17.78 0.43
C ALA A 78 19.88 18.82 -0.56
N SER A 79 21.21 19.00 -0.59
CA SER A 79 21.89 19.91 -1.52
C SER A 79 21.93 19.39 -2.96
N TYR A 80 22.09 18.07 -3.18
CA TYR A 80 22.18 17.51 -4.53
C TYR A 80 20.88 17.63 -5.35
N TRP A 81 19.71 17.46 -4.71
CA TRP A 81 18.40 17.65 -5.35
C TRP A 81 17.72 18.98 -4.98
N GLY A 82 18.30 19.79 -4.09
CA GLY A 82 17.69 21.01 -3.54
C GLY A 82 16.47 20.76 -2.65
N VAL A 83 16.26 19.52 -2.17
CA VAL A 83 15.07 19.14 -1.40
C VAL A 83 15.42 19.06 0.08
N ALA A 84 15.24 20.17 0.80
CA ALA A 84 15.09 20.12 2.25
C ALA A 84 13.67 19.62 2.57
N PRO A 85 13.49 18.64 3.50
CA PRO A 85 12.16 18.23 3.90
C PRO A 85 11.41 19.45 4.48
N PRO A 86 10.21 19.79 3.97
CA PRO A 86 9.45 20.93 4.47
C PRO A 86 9.06 20.68 5.93
N ARG A 87 9.22 21.67 6.80
CA ARG A 87 8.59 21.65 8.12
C ARG A 87 7.11 21.89 7.94
N LEU A 88 6.30 20.95 8.41
CA LEU A 88 4.85 20.95 8.24
C LEU A 88 4.21 21.26 9.60
N PHE A 89 3.05 21.91 9.61
CA PHE A 89 2.33 22.25 10.85
C PHE A 89 0.87 21.77 10.77
N ASN A 90 0.27 21.41 11.90
CA ASN A 90 -1.14 21.06 12.02
C ASN A 90 -2.01 22.33 11.96
N GLU A 91 -3.34 22.19 11.88
CA GLU A 91 -4.27 23.31 12.04
C GLU A 91 -4.08 24.03 13.39
N ASP A 92 -3.68 23.29 14.42
CA ASP A 92 -3.40 23.81 15.76
C ASP A 92 -2.01 24.46 15.91
N GLY A 93 -1.22 24.53 14.84
CA GLY A 93 0.12 25.12 14.82
C GLY A 93 1.24 24.23 15.39
N THR A 94 0.94 23.00 15.83
CA THR A 94 1.95 22.01 16.22
C THR A 94 2.69 21.46 15.01
N GLU A 95 3.97 21.11 15.15
CA GLU A 95 4.74 20.53 14.03
C GLU A 95 4.17 19.16 13.64
N TRP A 96 3.80 19.02 12.37
CA TRP A 96 3.34 17.78 11.77
C TRP A 96 4.53 16.87 11.53
N ARG A 97 4.60 15.84 12.36
CA ARG A 97 5.74 14.92 12.45
C ARG A 97 5.78 13.83 11.37
N TRP A 98 4.73 13.68 10.57
CA TRP A 98 4.58 12.57 9.64
C TRP A 98 4.98 12.95 8.22
N THR A 99 6.11 12.42 7.76
CA THR A 99 6.58 12.61 6.37
C THR A 99 5.87 11.73 5.34
N CYS A 100 5.10 10.73 5.80
CA CYS A 100 4.40 9.77 4.95
C CYS A 100 3.07 10.28 4.37
N PHE A 101 2.45 11.30 4.96
CA PHE A 101 1.19 11.87 4.46
C PHE A 101 1.46 13.03 3.51
N LYS A 102 0.87 12.98 2.32
CA LYS A 102 1.11 14.01 1.31
C LYS A 102 0.12 15.18 1.47
N ARG A 103 0.67 16.39 1.38
CA ARG A 103 -0.07 17.66 1.32
C ARG A 103 0.16 18.36 0.00
N ARG A 104 -0.83 19.18 -0.39
CA ARG A 104 -0.77 19.98 -1.62
C ARG A 104 -0.15 21.34 -1.34
N HIS A 105 -0.48 21.91 -0.19
CA HIS A 105 0.09 23.16 0.33
C HIS A 105 0.36 23.01 1.82
N VAL A 106 1.27 23.82 2.36
CA VAL A 106 1.61 23.86 3.79
C VAL A 106 0.36 24.13 4.64
N ASP A 107 -0.54 24.99 4.14
CA ASP A 107 -1.81 25.36 4.77
C ASP A 107 -2.97 24.41 4.48
N GLU A 108 -2.78 23.41 3.61
CA GLU A 108 -3.80 22.42 3.29
C GLU A 108 -3.56 21.11 4.04
N GLN A 109 -4.59 20.63 4.73
CA GLN A 109 -4.57 19.30 5.34
C GLN A 109 -4.17 18.21 4.35
N PRO A 110 -3.43 17.17 4.79
CA PRO A 110 -3.06 16.07 3.91
C PRO A 110 -4.30 15.43 3.29
N TRP A 111 -4.24 15.14 2.00
CA TRP A 111 -5.37 14.52 1.29
C TRP A 111 -5.46 13.01 1.54
N ASP A 112 -4.44 12.44 2.19
CA ASP A 112 -4.36 11.02 2.55
C ASP A 112 -5.10 10.69 3.86
N THR A 113 -5.59 11.70 4.59
CA THR A 113 -6.37 11.54 5.83
C THR A 113 -7.86 11.71 5.57
N TYR A 114 -8.70 11.00 6.32
CA TYR A 114 -10.15 11.01 6.12
C TYR A 114 -10.92 10.68 7.41
N SER A 115 -12.25 10.82 7.39
CA SER A 115 -13.11 10.38 8.49
C SER A 115 -13.84 9.11 8.08
N SER A 116 -13.66 8.02 8.83
CA SER A 116 -14.28 6.73 8.51
C SER A 116 -15.80 6.78 8.64
N ASN A 117 -16.48 6.03 7.77
CA ASN A 117 -17.94 5.92 7.82
C ASN A 117 -18.36 4.85 8.83
N ILE A 118 -18.54 5.25 10.10
CA ILE A 118 -18.99 4.36 11.17
C ILE A 118 -20.45 3.89 11.04
N SER A 119 -21.23 4.45 10.11
CA SER A 119 -22.63 4.05 9.87
C SER A 119 -22.79 2.86 8.91
N ILE A 120 -21.67 2.27 8.46
CA ILE A 120 -21.66 1.12 7.58
C ILE A 120 -22.26 -0.13 8.24
N ASP A 121 -22.99 -0.93 7.48
CA ASP A 121 -23.63 -2.16 7.98
C ASP A 121 -22.56 -3.23 8.30
N LEU A 122 -22.40 -3.55 9.58
CA LEU A 122 -21.43 -4.54 10.05
C LEU A 122 -21.93 -5.98 9.93
N HIS A 123 -23.24 -6.19 9.77
CA HIS A 123 -23.86 -7.52 9.81
C HIS A 123 -24.08 -8.16 8.45
N LYS A 124 -23.83 -7.41 7.37
CA LYS A 124 -23.89 -7.93 6.01
C LYS A 124 -22.92 -9.11 5.83
N HIS A 125 -23.48 -10.25 5.43
CA HIS A 125 -22.75 -11.49 5.15
C HIS A 125 -23.05 -11.92 3.72
N HIS A 126 -22.02 -12.20 2.93
CA HIS A 126 -22.23 -12.74 1.59
C HIS A 126 -22.45 -14.26 1.66
N VAL A 127 -23.65 -14.74 1.33
CA VAL A 127 -23.94 -16.19 1.30
C VAL A 127 -23.14 -16.88 0.18
N PRO A 128 -22.33 -17.91 0.47
CA PRO A 128 -21.55 -18.62 -0.54
C PRO A 128 -22.45 -19.43 -1.49
N THR A 129 -22.38 -19.14 -2.79
CA THR A 129 -23.12 -19.89 -3.84
C THR A 129 -22.45 -21.22 -4.21
N THR A 130 -21.15 -21.37 -3.96
CA THR A 130 -20.36 -22.59 -4.24
C THR A 130 -19.58 -23.07 -3.02
N ARG A 131 -19.63 -24.38 -2.76
CA ARG A 131 -19.10 -25.08 -1.56
C ARG A 131 -17.59 -24.90 -1.31
N SER A 132 -16.82 -24.47 -2.31
CA SER A 132 -15.37 -24.26 -2.23
C SER A 132 -14.97 -22.88 -1.68
N ALA A 133 -15.87 -21.90 -1.66
CA ALA A 133 -15.57 -20.55 -1.18
C ALA A 133 -15.76 -20.40 0.34
N SER A 134 -16.51 -21.30 0.98
CA SER A 134 -16.91 -21.19 2.39
C SER A 134 -16.00 -21.94 3.37
N ARG A 135 -14.85 -22.48 2.93
CA ARG A 135 -14.14 -23.50 3.71
C ARG A 135 -12.60 -23.48 3.71
N PRO A 136 -11.95 -22.32 3.86
CA PRO A 136 -10.68 -22.32 4.60
C PRO A 136 -10.51 -21.22 5.67
N THR A 137 -11.53 -20.40 5.99
CA THR A 137 -11.37 -19.36 7.05
C THR A 137 -11.43 -19.95 8.46
N SER A 138 -12.15 -21.06 8.66
CA SER A 138 -12.27 -21.70 9.98
C SER A 138 -10.95 -22.27 10.51
N SER A 139 -9.98 -22.59 9.65
CA SER A 139 -8.71 -23.21 10.05
C SER A 139 -7.70 -22.21 10.62
N PHE A 140 -7.79 -20.92 10.26
CA PHE A 140 -7.02 -19.85 10.92
C PHE A 140 -7.44 -19.66 12.39
N ARG A 141 -8.66 -20.09 12.75
CA ARG A 141 -9.24 -19.94 14.08
C ARG A 141 -8.56 -20.76 15.18
N GLN A 142 -7.82 -21.82 14.83
CA GLN A 142 -7.38 -22.83 15.80
C GLN A 142 -5.91 -22.72 16.25
N GLY A 143 -5.09 -21.90 15.58
CA GLY A 143 -3.65 -21.77 15.90
C GLY A 143 -3.27 -20.66 16.90
N GLU A 144 -4.16 -19.70 17.21
CA GLU A 144 -3.73 -18.38 17.72
C GLU A 144 -4.23 -18.02 19.14
N LYS A 145 -4.50 -19.00 20.01
CA LYS A 145 -5.11 -18.71 21.33
C LYS A 145 -4.17 -18.13 22.39
N ALA A 146 -2.88 -17.94 22.10
CA ALA A 146 -1.87 -17.56 23.11
C ALA A 146 -1.18 -16.20 22.89
N LEU A 147 -1.48 -15.47 21.80
CA LEU A 147 -0.86 -14.16 21.56
C LEU A 147 -1.68 -13.03 22.20
N ARG A 148 -0.96 -12.04 22.74
CA ARG A 148 -1.54 -10.75 23.18
C ARG A 148 -2.33 -10.14 22.00
N TYR A 149 -3.51 -9.58 22.25
CA TYR A 149 -4.38 -8.99 21.21
C TYR A 149 -3.64 -8.05 20.26
N GLY A 150 -2.76 -7.19 20.78
CA GLY A 150 -1.92 -6.29 19.96
C GLY A 150 -0.95 -7.02 19.04
N CYS A 151 -0.36 -8.13 19.49
CA CYS A 151 0.50 -8.96 18.63
C CYS A 151 -0.28 -9.71 17.56
N ARG A 152 -1.51 -10.15 17.88
CA ARG A 152 -2.39 -10.84 16.93
C ARG A 152 -2.90 -9.90 15.84
N ALA A 153 -3.44 -8.74 16.21
CA ALA A 153 -3.89 -7.71 15.27
C ALA A 153 -2.74 -7.34 14.34
N MET A 154 -1.58 -6.95 14.88
CA MET A 154 -0.38 -6.63 14.10
C MET A 154 -0.01 -7.72 13.07
N MET A 155 -0.03 -9.00 13.44
CA MET A 155 0.29 -10.06 12.49
C MET A 155 -0.76 -10.18 11.38
N LEU A 156 -2.05 -10.07 11.71
CA LEU A 156 -3.12 -10.13 10.71
C LEU A 156 -3.07 -8.93 9.75
N GLU A 157 -2.81 -7.72 10.24
CA GLU A 157 -2.63 -6.51 9.41
C GLU A 157 -1.49 -6.65 8.39
N THR A 158 -0.39 -7.32 8.77
CA THR A 158 0.73 -7.54 7.83
C THR A 158 0.37 -8.44 6.66
N VAL A 159 -0.65 -9.29 6.82
CA VAL A 159 -1.18 -10.17 5.78
C VAL A 159 -2.32 -9.48 5.02
N ALA A 160 -3.18 -8.73 5.72
CA ALA A 160 -4.31 -8.01 5.15
C ALA A 160 -3.89 -6.89 4.18
N ALA A 161 -2.71 -6.29 4.37
CA ALA A 161 -2.16 -5.32 3.41
C ALA A 161 -1.69 -5.93 2.05
N VAL A 162 -1.55 -7.26 1.95
CA VAL A 162 -0.96 -7.92 0.76
C VAL A 162 -1.95 -8.03 -0.42
N PRO A 163 -3.22 -8.47 -0.25
CA PRO A 163 -4.17 -8.65 -1.33
C PRO A 163 -4.40 -7.42 -2.20
N GLY A 164 -4.65 -6.25 -1.59
CA GLY A 164 -4.85 -5.00 -2.32
C GLY A 164 -3.64 -4.63 -3.18
N MET A 165 -2.43 -4.79 -2.65
CA MET A 165 -1.18 -4.51 -3.35
C MET A 165 -0.98 -5.44 -4.56
N VAL A 166 -1.16 -6.74 -4.37
CA VAL A 166 -1.00 -7.74 -5.44
C VAL A 166 -2.06 -7.56 -6.53
N SER A 167 -3.32 -7.38 -6.14
CA SER A 167 -4.44 -7.20 -7.07
C SER A 167 -4.28 -5.90 -7.86
N GLY A 168 -3.91 -4.81 -7.19
CA GLY A 168 -3.61 -3.51 -7.79
C GLY A 168 -2.44 -3.57 -8.77
N LEU A 169 -1.34 -4.24 -8.41
CA LEU A 169 -0.17 -4.47 -9.27
C LEU A 169 -0.56 -5.25 -10.54
N LEU A 170 -1.25 -6.39 -10.40
CA LEU A 170 -1.64 -7.22 -11.53
C LEU A 170 -2.61 -6.51 -12.47
N LEU A 171 -3.55 -5.75 -11.91
CA LEU A 171 -4.48 -4.93 -12.68
C LEU A 171 -3.76 -3.76 -13.37
N HIS A 172 -2.79 -3.12 -12.71
CA HIS A 172 -1.96 -2.07 -13.28
C HIS A 172 -1.17 -2.56 -14.49
N LEU A 173 -0.44 -3.67 -14.35
CA LEU A 173 0.28 -4.29 -15.46
C LEU A 173 -0.66 -4.73 -16.58
N ARG A 174 -1.90 -5.14 -16.26
CA ARG A 174 -2.92 -5.49 -17.25
C ARG A 174 -3.40 -4.28 -18.03
N SER A 175 -3.68 -3.19 -17.35
CA SER A 175 -4.07 -1.91 -17.95
C SER A 175 -2.98 -1.43 -18.91
N LEU A 176 -1.70 -1.46 -18.51
CA LEU A 176 -0.58 -1.06 -19.35
C LEU A 176 -0.43 -1.93 -20.61
N ARG A 177 -0.40 -3.26 -20.46
CA ARG A 177 -0.17 -4.17 -21.60
C ARG A 177 -1.34 -4.23 -22.58
N ARG A 178 -2.53 -3.78 -22.17
CA ARG A 178 -3.73 -3.73 -23.02
C ARG A 178 -4.13 -2.32 -23.44
N PHE A 179 -3.49 -1.29 -22.90
CA PHE A 179 -3.86 0.12 -23.09
C PHE A 179 -5.33 0.41 -22.71
N GLU A 180 -5.79 -0.15 -21.59
CA GLU A 180 -7.18 -0.07 -21.12
C GLU A 180 -7.28 0.75 -19.82
N HIS A 181 -8.35 1.53 -19.63
CA HIS A 181 -8.63 2.16 -18.32
C HIS A 181 -9.03 1.11 -17.28
N SER A 182 -8.80 1.42 -16.00
CA SER A 182 -9.08 0.50 -14.88
C SER A 182 -10.39 0.74 -14.14
N GLY A 183 -11.16 1.78 -14.49
CA GLY A 183 -12.42 2.10 -13.79
C GLY A 183 -12.21 2.55 -12.33
N GLY A 184 -11.01 3.01 -11.98
CA GLY A 184 -10.66 3.44 -10.62
C GLY A 184 -10.17 2.31 -9.70
N TRP A 185 -10.27 1.05 -10.13
CA TRP A 185 -9.94 -0.12 -9.31
C TRP A 185 -8.48 -0.21 -8.87
N ILE A 186 -7.52 0.19 -9.72
CA ILE A 186 -6.10 0.21 -9.30
C ILE A 186 -5.92 1.11 -8.08
N LYS A 187 -6.57 2.28 -8.10
CA LYS A 187 -6.48 3.23 -7.00
C LYS A 187 -7.16 2.67 -5.76
N ALA A 188 -8.39 2.16 -5.89
CA ALA A 188 -9.12 1.59 -4.76
C ALA A 188 -8.33 0.47 -4.05
N LEU A 189 -7.74 -0.46 -4.81
CA LEU A 189 -6.98 -1.59 -4.26
C LEU A 189 -5.65 -1.17 -3.60
N LEU A 190 -4.99 -0.15 -4.15
CA LEU A 190 -3.79 0.41 -3.52
C LEU A 190 -4.12 1.27 -2.29
N GLU A 191 -5.28 1.93 -2.27
CA GLU A 191 -5.77 2.66 -1.10
C GLU A 191 -6.17 1.70 0.04
N GLU A 192 -6.78 0.55 -0.27
CA GLU A 192 -7.03 -0.55 0.67
C GLU A 192 -5.72 -1.05 1.27
N ALA A 193 -4.74 -1.44 0.44
CA ALA A 193 -3.43 -1.89 0.94
C ALA A 193 -2.71 -0.84 1.80
N GLU A 194 -2.87 0.44 1.48
CA GLU A 194 -2.35 1.53 2.31
C GLU A 194 -3.12 1.67 3.62
N ASN A 195 -4.45 1.53 3.61
CA ASN A 195 -5.28 1.60 4.80
C ASN A 195 -4.94 0.48 5.81
N GLU A 196 -4.86 -0.76 5.34
CA GLU A 196 -4.37 -1.92 6.11
C GLU A 196 -2.98 -1.67 6.72
N ARG A 197 -2.06 -1.08 5.93
CA ARG A 197 -0.74 -0.68 6.45
C ARG A 197 -0.85 0.40 7.53
N MET A 198 -1.83 1.28 7.47
CA MET A 198 -2.06 2.29 8.50
C MET A 198 -2.66 1.71 9.77
N HIS A 199 -3.48 0.66 9.67
CA HIS A 199 -3.92 -0.14 10.83
C HIS A 199 -2.70 -0.74 11.53
N LEU A 200 -1.81 -1.41 10.78
CA LEU A 200 -0.56 -1.97 11.28
C LEU A 200 0.29 -0.92 12.02
N MET A 201 0.56 0.22 11.37
CA MET A 201 1.39 1.28 11.95
C MET A 201 0.77 1.85 13.24
N THR A 202 -0.56 1.89 13.33
CA THR A 202 -1.27 2.32 14.53
C THR A 202 -1.09 1.33 15.68
N PHE A 203 -1.24 0.03 15.43
CA PHE A 203 -1.08 -0.98 16.48
C PHE A 203 0.37 -1.19 16.91
N MET A 204 1.34 -0.88 16.05
CA MET A 204 2.75 -0.88 16.42
C MET A 204 3.10 0.15 17.51
N GLU A 205 2.44 1.31 17.53
CA GLU A 205 2.63 2.31 18.60
C GLU A 205 2.15 1.78 19.96
N VAL A 206 1.23 0.82 19.96
CA VAL A 206 0.68 0.19 21.18
C VAL A 206 1.48 -1.07 21.57
N SER A 207 1.98 -1.83 20.60
CA SER A 207 2.68 -3.10 20.83
C SER A 207 3.84 -3.31 19.87
N GLN A 208 5.06 -3.33 20.41
CA GLN A 208 6.28 -3.55 19.62
C GLN A 208 6.56 -5.04 19.41
N PRO A 209 6.78 -5.49 18.16
CA PRO A 209 7.06 -6.90 17.87
C PRO A 209 8.48 -7.29 18.29
N ARG A 210 8.61 -8.52 18.79
CA ARG A 210 9.91 -9.14 19.06
C ARG A 210 10.55 -9.68 17.78
N TRP A 211 11.85 -9.96 17.81
CA TRP A 211 12.59 -10.40 16.62
C TRP A 211 12.02 -11.69 15.97
N TYR A 212 11.54 -12.63 16.78
CA TYR A 212 10.95 -13.88 16.26
C TYR A 212 9.56 -13.65 15.64
N GLU A 213 8.79 -12.68 16.14
CA GLU A 213 7.50 -12.27 15.54
C GLU A 213 7.75 -11.61 14.18
N ARG A 214 8.80 -10.79 14.06
CA ARG A 214 9.22 -10.21 12.79
C ARG A 214 9.67 -11.28 11.78
N ALA A 215 10.42 -12.28 12.25
CA ALA A 215 10.83 -13.41 11.41
C ALA A 215 9.61 -14.23 10.94
N LEU A 216 8.61 -14.42 11.81
CA LEU A 216 7.35 -15.07 11.46
C LEU A 216 6.57 -14.27 10.41
N VAL A 217 6.44 -12.95 10.56
CA VAL A 217 5.81 -12.07 9.56
C VAL A 217 6.49 -12.24 8.20
N PHE A 218 7.82 -12.23 8.15
CA PHE A 218 8.56 -12.43 6.89
C PHE A 218 8.23 -13.77 6.23
N ALA A 219 8.19 -14.85 7.00
CA ALA A 219 7.86 -16.18 6.48
C ALA A 219 6.40 -16.25 5.98
N VAL A 220 5.45 -15.74 6.77
CA VAL A 220 4.02 -15.74 6.42
C VAL A 220 3.76 -14.88 5.19
N GLN A 221 4.32 -13.67 5.12
CA GLN A 221 4.21 -12.82 3.94
C GLN A 221 4.81 -13.48 2.69
N GLY A 222 5.97 -14.14 2.82
CA GLY A 222 6.59 -14.87 1.72
C GLY A 222 5.67 -15.96 1.15
N VAL A 223 5.04 -16.77 2.00
CA VAL A 223 4.11 -17.83 1.56
C VAL A 223 2.81 -17.23 1.02
N PHE A 224 2.18 -16.33 1.78
CA PHE A 224 0.87 -15.77 1.47
C PHE A 224 0.90 -14.91 0.20
N PHE A 225 1.93 -14.08 0.00
CA PHE A 225 2.10 -13.29 -1.21
C PHE A 225 2.11 -14.17 -2.45
N ASN A 226 2.93 -15.23 -2.47
CA ASN A 226 3.04 -16.13 -3.62
C ASN A 226 1.74 -16.91 -3.86
N ALA A 227 1.11 -17.41 -2.79
CA ALA A 227 -0.16 -18.12 -2.88
C ALA A 227 -1.28 -17.23 -3.41
N TYR A 228 -1.43 -16.01 -2.87
CA TYR A 228 -2.43 -15.05 -3.30
C TYR A 228 -2.18 -14.55 -4.73
N PHE A 229 -0.93 -14.28 -5.09
CA PHE A 229 -0.53 -13.93 -6.46
C PHE A 229 -0.95 -15.00 -7.48
N ALA A 230 -0.65 -16.27 -7.19
CA ALA A 230 -1.09 -17.39 -8.03
C ALA A 230 -2.62 -17.50 -8.07
N ALA A 231 -3.30 -17.38 -6.94
CA ALA A 231 -4.76 -17.41 -6.86
C ALA A 231 -5.41 -16.30 -7.69
N TYR A 232 -4.89 -15.08 -7.64
CA TYR A 232 -5.40 -13.96 -8.43
C TYR A 232 -5.16 -14.13 -9.94
N LEU A 233 -4.01 -14.68 -10.33
CA LEU A 233 -3.76 -15.02 -11.75
C LEU A 233 -4.73 -16.07 -12.28
N LEU A 234 -5.06 -17.08 -11.46
CA LEU A 234 -5.95 -18.17 -11.84
C LEU A 234 -7.43 -17.75 -11.81
N SER A 235 -7.83 -16.99 -10.79
CA SER A 235 -9.22 -16.58 -10.58
C SER A 235 -9.30 -15.30 -9.72
N PRO A 236 -9.35 -14.11 -10.35
CA PRO A 236 -9.60 -12.86 -9.65
C PRO A 236 -10.91 -12.88 -8.85
N LYS A 237 -11.94 -13.57 -9.38
CA LYS A 237 -13.21 -13.79 -8.69
C LYS A 237 -13.02 -14.45 -7.32
N LEU A 238 -12.27 -15.56 -7.30
CA LEU A 238 -12.01 -16.30 -6.06
C LEU A 238 -11.15 -15.48 -5.10
N ALA A 239 -10.11 -14.82 -5.62
CA ALA A 239 -9.21 -14.01 -4.82
C ALA A 239 -9.97 -12.89 -4.08
N HIS A 240 -10.76 -12.08 -4.79
CA HIS A 240 -11.59 -11.04 -4.18
C HIS A 240 -12.64 -11.61 -3.22
N ARG A 241 -13.24 -12.77 -3.53
CA ARG A 241 -14.19 -13.40 -2.59
C ARG A 241 -13.53 -13.85 -1.30
N MET A 242 -12.31 -14.39 -1.39
CA MET A 242 -11.52 -14.78 -0.24
C MET A 242 -11.23 -13.60 0.66
N VAL A 243 -10.78 -12.47 0.10
CA VAL A 243 -10.55 -11.23 0.84
C VAL A 243 -11.84 -10.78 1.53
N GLY A 244 -12.95 -10.70 0.81
CA GLY A 244 -14.25 -10.33 1.40
C GLY A 244 -14.64 -11.17 2.63
N TYR A 245 -14.33 -12.47 2.66
CA TYR A 245 -14.53 -13.30 3.85
C TYR A 245 -13.48 -13.11 4.95
N LEU A 246 -12.23 -12.79 4.60
CA LEU A 246 -11.23 -12.40 5.61
C LEU A 246 -11.67 -11.13 6.34
N GLU A 247 -12.24 -10.17 5.61
CA GLU A 247 -12.75 -8.94 6.22
C GLU A 247 -13.98 -9.17 7.09
N GLU A 248 -14.86 -10.10 6.74
CA GLU A 248 -15.95 -10.52 7.64
C GLU A 248 -15.43 -11.06 8.97
N GLU A 249 -14.36 -11.86 8.94
CA GLU A 249 -13.70 -12.36 10.14
C GLU A 249 -12.95 -11.25 10.90
N ALA A 250 -12.41 -10.24 10.20
CA ALA A 250 -11.79 -9.06 10.79
C ALA A 250 -12.84 -8.21 11.55
N ILE A 251 -14.00 -7.94 10.94
CA ILE A 251 -15.11 -7.22 11.58
C ILE A 251 -15.57 -7.94 12.86
N HIS A 252 -15.69 -9.27 12.80
CA HIS A 252 -16.01 -10.08 13.97
C HIS A 252 -14.92 -9.93 15.06
N SER A 253 -13.65 -10.06 14.68
CA SER A 253 -12.51 -9.95 15.61
C SER A 253 -12.44 -8.59 16.30
N TYR A 254 -12.65 -7.49 15.57
CA TYR A 254 -12.71 -6.15 16.15
C TYR A 254 -13.96 -5.91 17.00
N THR A 255 -15.07 -6.56 16.67
CA THR A 255 -16.27 -6.52 17.53
C THR A 255 -16.02 -7.21 18.87
N GLU A 256 -15.31 -8.34 18.90
CA GLU A 256 -14.89 -8.97 20.15
C GLU A 256 -13.88 -8.10 20.92
N TYR A 257 -12.95 -7.43 20.22
CA TYR A 257 -12.04 -6.47 20.85
C TYR A 257 -12.84 -5.36 21.56
N LEU A 258 -13.80 -4.73 20.89
CA LEU A 258 -14.62 -3.68 21.50
C LEU A 258 -15.36 -4.16 22.75
N LYS A 259 -15.89 -5.39 22.74
CA LYS A 259 -16.51 -6.00 23.93
C LYS A 259 -15.52 -6.17 25.08
N ASP A 260 -14.30 -6.60 24.79
CA ASP A 260 -13.25 -6.77 25.81
C ASP A 260 -12.77 -5.43 26.39
N LEU A 261 -12.75 -4.36 25.58
CA LEU A 261 -12.51 -2.98 26.05
C LEU A 261 -13.64 -2.48 26.95
N GLU A 262 -14.90 -2.68 26.55
CA GLU A 262 -16.07 -2.28 27.33
C GLU A 262 -16.20 -3.06 28.64
N ALA A 263 -15.80 -4.32 28.65
CA ALA A 263 -15.73 -5.15 29.85
C ALA A 263 -14.51 -4.84 30.75
N GLY A 264 -13.62 -3.94 30.34
CA GLY A 264 -12.42 -3.57 31.10
C GLY A 264 -11.34 -4.66 31.14
N LYS A 265 -11.40 -5.67 30.26
CA LYS A 265 -10.35 -6.70 30.16
C LYS A 265 -9.09 -6.17 29.47
N ILE A 266 -9.27 -5.17 28.59
CA ILE A 266 -8.20 -4.45 27.92
C ILE A 266 -8.29 -2.99 28.36
N GLU A 267 -7.15 -2.39 28.68
CA GLU A 267 -7.07 -0.99 29.06
C GLU A 267 -7.37 -0.07 27.88
N ASN A 268 -8.29 0.88 28.07
CA ASN A 268 -8.63 1.87 27.05
C ASN A 268 -7.68 3.07 27.09
N VAL A 269 -6.48 2.88 26.55
CA VAL A 269 -5.42 3.92 26.51
C VAL A 269 -5.75 5.03 25.50
N PRO A 270 -5.12 6.23 25.60
CA PRO A 270 -5.23 7.28 24.59
C PRO A 270 -4.85 6.79 23.18
N ALA A 271 -5.53 7.28 22.16
CA ALA A 271 -5.26 6.92 20.78
C ALA A 271 -3.84 7.36 20.35
N PRO A 272 -3.09 6.51 19.62
CA PRO A 272 -1.82 6.93 19.03
C PRO A 272 -2.03 8.13 18.10
N ALA A 273 -1.14 9.13 18.13
CA ALA A 273 -1.40 10.34 17.34
C ALA A 273 -1.40 10.08 15.81
N ILE A 274 -0.76 9.00 15.34
CA ILE A 274 -0.87 8.60 13.92
C ILE A 274 -2.31 8.25 13.55
N ALA A 275 -3.05 7.64 14.48
CA ALA A 275 -4.45 7.29 14.30
C ALA A 275 -5.33 8.55 14.33
N ILE A 276 -5.09 9.44 15.29
CA ILE A 276 -5.78 10.74 15.41
C ILE A 276 -5.65 11.50 14.10
N ASP A 277 -4.43 11.64 13.59
CA ASP A 277 -4.14 12.39 12.37
C ASP A 277 -4.69 11.69 11.11
N TYR A 278 -4.62 10.36 11.02
CA TYR A 278 -5.06 9.59 9.85
C TYR A 278 -6.58 9.54 9.71
N TRP A 279 -7.29 9.17 10.78
CA TRP A 279 -8.75 9.05 10.82
C TRP A 279 -9.46 10.34 11.26
N ARG A 280 -8.70 11.40 11.52
CA ARG A 280 -9.20 12.71 11.97
C ARG A 280 -10.07 12.58 13.22
N LEU A 281 -9.59 11.79 14.17
CA LEU A 281 -10.27 11.60 15.44
C LEU A 281 -10.12 12.86 16.32
N PRO A 282 -11.00 13.07 17.30
CA PRO A 282 -10.80 14.07 18.35
C PRO A 282 -9.45 13.87 19.08
N ALA A 283 -8.87 14.94 19.61
CA ALA A 283 -7.58 14.88 20.30
C ALA A 283 -7.60 14.05 21.59
N ASP A 284 -8.78 13.89 22.20
CA ASP A 284 -9.04 13.07 23.38
C ASP A 284 -9.51 11.65 23.05
N ALA A 285 -9.44 11.25 21.76
CA ALA A 285 -9.82 9.91 21.32
C ALA A 285 -9.02 8.81 22.02
N THR A 286 -9.67 7.67 22.19
CA THR A 286 -9.15 6.51 22.90
C THR A 286 -8.96 5.32 21.96
N LEU A 287 -8.32 4.24 22.46
CA LEU A 287 -8.15 3.00 21.72
C LEU A 287 -9.50 2.42 21.24
N LYS A 288 -10.58 2.59 22.01
CA LYS A 288 -11.94 2.23 21.60
C LYS A 288 -12.38 2.95 20.33
N ASP A 289 -12.09 4.24 20.21
CA ASP A 289 -12.46 5.04 19.03
C ASP A 289 -11.66 4.59 17.81
N VAL A 290 -10.37 4.30 17.99
CA VAL A 290 -9.50 3.73 16.94
C VAL A 290 -10.03 2.39 16.44
N VAL A 291 -10.32 1.46 17.35
CA VAL A 291 -10.87 0.14 16.97
C VAL A 291 -12.22 0.28 16.27
N THR A 292 -13.02 1.28 16.63
CA THR A 292 -14.32 1.54 15.98
C THR A 292 -14.15 1.97 14.53
N VAL A 293 -13.20 2.88 14.24
CA VAL A 293 -12.95 3.33 12.85
C VAL A 293 -12.24 2.27 12.01
N VAL A 294 -11.29 1.52 12.59
CA VAL A 294 -10.65 0.37 11.94
C VAL A 294 -11.70 -0.66 11.52
N ARG A 295 -12.60 -1.05 12.42
CA ARG A 295 -13.70 -1.99 12.10
C ARG A 295 -14.59 -1.48 10.97
N ALA A 296 -14.81 -0.17 10.88
CA ALA A 296 -15.58 0.42 9.79
C ALA A 296 -14.84 0.36 8.45
N ASP A 297 -13.51 0.49 8.48
CA ASP A 297 -12.67 0.30 7.30
C ASP A 297 -12.76 -1.15 6.79
N GLU A 298 -12.75 -2.15 7.68
CA GLU A 298 -12.90 -3.57 7.29
C GLU A 298 -14.25 -3.87 6.65
N ALA A 299 -15.32 -3.24 7.15
CA ALA A 299 -16.63 -3.35 6.54
C ALA A 299 -16.65 -2.74 5.12
N HIS A 300 -15.83 -1.71 4.87
CA HIS A 300 -15.68 -1.15 3.53
C HIS A 300 -14.86 -2.10 2.63
N HIS A 301 -13.72 -2.61 3.11
CA HIS A 301 -12.91 -3.61 2.38
C HIS A 301 -13.75 -4.83 2.00
N ARG A 302 -14.56 -5.34 2.94
CA ARG A 302 -15.51 -6.44 2.73
C ARG A 302 -16.42 -6.15 1.54
N ASP A 303 -17.09 -5.01 1.57
CA ASP A 303 -18.10 -4.64 0.57
C ASP A 303 -17.47 -4.42 -0.81
N VAL A 304 -16.31 -3.77 -0.86
CA VAL A 304 -15.56 -3.55 -2.11
C VAL A 304 -15.08 -4.86 -2.72
N ASN A 305 -14.53 -5.77 -1.91
CA ASN A 305 -14.02 -7.06 -2.40
C ASN A 305 -15.14 -8.03 -2.80
N HIS A 306 -16.25 -8.11 -2.05
CA HIS A 306 -17.41 -8.88 -2.49
C HIS A 306 -17.99 -8.33 -3.79
N PHE A 307 -18.09 -7.01 -3.93
CA PHE A 307 -18.54 -6.36 -5.16
C PHE A 307 -17.60 -6.66 -6.34
N ALA A 308 -16.28 -6.58 -6.16
CA ALA A 308 -15.30 -6.93 -7.18
C ALA A 308 -15.45 -8.39 -7.65
N SER A 309 -15.71 -9.31 -6.71
CA SER A 309 -15.98 -10.71 -7.02
C SER A 309 -17.28 -10.88 -7.82
N ASP A 310 -18.34 -10.15 -7.45
CA ASP A 310 -19.64 -10.23 -8.12
C ASP A 310 -19.58 -9.72 -9.56
N ILE A 311 -18.83 -8.64 -9.83
CA ILE A 311 -18.56 -8.15 -11.19
C ILE A 311 -17.98 -9.29 -12.04
N HIS A 312 -16.93 -9.94 -11.54
CA HIS A 312 -16.33 -11.08 -12.24
C HIS A 312 -17.28 -12.27 -12.37
N TYR A 313 -18.14 -12.51 -11.38
CA TYR A 313 -19.11 -13.59 -11.44
C TYR A 313 -20.18 -13.38 -12.51
N GLN A 314 -20.60 -12.14 -12.69
CA GLN A 314 -21.57 -11.74 -13.72
C GLN A 314 -20.96 -11.68 -15.13
N GLY A 315 -19.67 -11.99 -15.28
CA GLY A 315 -18.96 -11.98 -16.57
C GLY A 315 -18.45 -10.61 -16.99
N HIS A 316 -18.59 -9.59 -16.13
CA HIS A 316 -18.10 -8.25 -16.38
C HIS A 316 -16.61 -8.11 -16.03
N ALA A 317 -15.97 -7.13 -16.67
CA ALA A 317 -14.64 -6.68 -16.27
C ALA A 317 -14.75 -5.52 -15.27
N LEU A 318 -13.82 -5.44 -14.31
CA LEU A 318 -13.77 -4.34 -13.32
C LEU A 318 -13.81 -2.94 -13.96
N ARG A 319 -13.26 -2.76 -15.15
CA ARG A 319 -13.31 -1.46 -15.85
C ARG A 319 -14.72 -1.00 -16.25
N GLU A 320 -15.67 -1.91 -16.40
CA GLU A 320 -17.03 -1.63 -16.87
C GLU A 320 -17.92 -1.08 -15.75
N LEU A 321 -17.62 -1.46 -14.51
CA LEU A 321 -18.33 -1.02 -13.32
C LEU A 321 -17.34 -0.30 -12.41
N PRO A 322 -17.46 1.03 -12.24
CA PRO A 322 -16.45 1.80 -11.52
C PRO A 322 -16.31 1.31 -10.09
N ALA A 323 -15.09 1.36 -9.56
CA ALA A 323 -14.85 1.06 -8.16
C ALA A 323 -15.73 1.96 -7.28
N PRO A 324 -16.29 1.44 -6.17
CA PRO A 324 -17.01 2.25 -5.20
C PRO A 324 -16.17 3.46 -4.77
N LYS A 325 -16.84 4.55 -4.37
CA LYS A 325 -16.13 5.74 -3.90
C LYS A 325 -15.23 5.36 -2.72
N GLY A 326 -13.93 5.52 -2.89
CA GLY A 326 -12.95 5.25 -1.83
C GLY A 326 -13.08 6.23 -0.65
N TYR A 327 -12.43 5.87 0.45
CA TYR A 327 -12.36 6.58 1.73
C TYR A 327 -12.25 8.13 1.63
N ARG A 328 -11.49 8.60 0.64
CA ARG A 328 -11.03 10.00 0.55
C ARG A 328 -11.96 10.94 -0.23
N GLN A 329 -13.07 10.46 -0.80
CA GLN A 329 -13.95 11.29 -1.64
C GLN A 329 -15.03 12.08 -0.87
N HIS A 330 -15.30 11.75 0.40
CA HIS A 330 -16.29 12.48 1.19
C HIS A 330 -15.81 13.91 1.56
N LEU A 331 -14.51 14.13 1.73
CA LEU A 331 -13.94 15.43 2.12
C LEU A 331 -13.89 16.47 0.99
N ALA A 332 -13.71 16.05 -0.26
CA ALA A 332 -13.64 16.97 -1.39
C ALA A 332 -15.00 17.65 -1.67
N ILE A 333 -16.10 16.98 -1.36
CA ILE A 333 -17.46 17.52 -1.53
C ILE A 333 -17.82 18.48 -0.39
N ALA A 334 -17.46 18.12 0.86
CA ALA A 334 -17.72 18.97 2.03
C ALA A 334 -16.99 20.33 1.96
N LYS A 335 -15.71 20.35 1.55
CA LYS A 335 -14.95 21.61 1.41
C LYS A 335 -15.43 22.49 0.25
N ARG A 336 -15.88 21.90 -0.87
CA ARG A 336 -16.50 22.67 -1.97
C ARG A 336 -17.85 23.28 -1.58
N SER A 337 -18.66 22.57 -0.80
CA SER A 337 -19.95 23.06 -0.32
C SER A 337 -19.80 24.24 0.67
N LEU A 338 -18.79 24.21 1.54
CA LEU A 338 -18.51 25.30 2.47
C LEU A 338 -17.92 26.54 1.78
N ALA A 339 -16.99 26.35 0.84
CA ALA A 339 -16.42 27.46 0.07
C ALA A 339 -17.46 28.18 -0.83
N HIS A 340 -18.53 27.49 -1.23
CA HIS A 340 -19.61 28.11 -2.00
C HIS A 340 -20.61 28.88 -1.10
N ARG A 341 -20.81 28.46 0.15
CA ARG A 341 -21.67 29.17 1.12
C ARG A 341 -21.02 30.43 1.70
N SER A 342 -19.68 30.54 1.71
CA SER A 342 -18.98 31.76 2.14
C SER A 342 -18.79 32.80 1.03
N ARG A 343 -19.31 32.55 -0.18
CA ARG A 343 -19.24 33.46 -1.33
C ARG A 343 -20.62 33.92 -1.83
N VAL A 344 -21.67 33.76 -1.03
CA VAL A 344 -23.02 34.28 -1.30
C VAL A 344 -23.39 35.30 -0.23
#